data_AF-A0A101U4X9-F1
#
_entry.id   AF-A0A101U4X9-F1
#
_cell.length_a   1.000
_cell.length_b   1.000
_cell.length_c   1.000
_cell.angle_alpha   90.00
_cell.angle_beta   90.00
_cell.angle_gamma   90.00
#
_symmetry.space_group_name_H-M   'P 1'
#
loop_
_entity.id
_entity.type
_entity.pdbx_description
1 polymer ?
#
loop_
_entity_poly.entity_id
_entity_poly.type
_entity_poly.pdbx_seq_one_letter_code
_entity_poly.pdbx_strand_id
1 'polypeptide(L)'
;MIATFAQMEANAVAERVASSRAHLLTSTRWGGGSPPFGYRTYAKDGARYLEINPKTAAIVREAARRVIDSESVNAICRDFEDRGLPAPADTYHRNKSGKDFLWYPRTLKGILTSPTLLGWKTRSEDVPGKKYKNRVLVHDQEGRPIRVAEAVLDQEVFDRLQDALARSSPPVAQRSATPKTPFLNVIKCGGCGKNLQLHTSRKRRKDGTYRVTEKVRCLSRVGSPACPGYVFQTGAEIVTPVLHMLVQAVGAEPVTRRVYVQRARARDESFPSQDVGGDHWRFVPVGTTFAERWQSMGVTDIGEDLVHAGITVRCHPRERGGHVLDIPEDFQERLAKFLR
;
A
#
# COMPACT_ATOMS: atom_id res chain seq x y z
N MET A 1 51.44 9.99 -6.49
CA MET A 1 51.24 11.24 -5.72
C MET A 1 50.07 12.09 -6.21
N ILE A 2 49.68 12.13 -7.49
CA ILE A 2 48.52 12.93 -7.95
C ILE A 2 47.17 12.40 -7.42
N ALA A 3 46.99 11.07 -7.38
CA ALA A 3 45.75 10.45 -6.89
C ALA A 3 45.49 10.70 -5.39
N THR A 4 46.53 10.83 -4.57
CA THR A 4 46.40 11.10 -3.13
C THR A 4 45.99 12.54 -2.86
N PHE A 5 46.49 13.51 -3.63
CA PHE A 5 46.04 14.91 -3.56
C PHE A 5 44.58 15.05 -4.01
N ALA A 6 44.18 14.39 -5.10
CA ALA A 6 42.80 14.38 -5.56
C ALA A 6 41.84 13.76 -4.50
N GLN A 7 42.26 12.69 -3.82
CA GLN A 7 41.48 12.07 -2.75
C GLN A 7 41.36 12.99 -1.52
N MET A 8 42.44 13.69 -1.15
CA MET A 8 42.43 14.66 -0.04
C MET A 8 41.53 15.86 -0.34
N GLU A 9 41.61 16.43 -1.55
CA GLU A 9 40.73 17.52 -1.98
C GLU A 9 39.26 17.09 -2.03
N ALA A 10 38.98 15.89 -2.55
CA ALA A 10 37.63 15.33 -2.56
C ALA A 10 37.08 15.13 -1.13
N ASN A 11 37.90 14.64 -0.21
CA ASN A 11 37.52 14.47 1.19
C ASN A 11 37.27 15.83 1.87
N ALA A 12 38.12 16.83 1.64
CA ALA A 12 37.95 18.18 2.18
C ALA A 12 36.69 18.86 1.64
N VAL A 13 36.36 18.65 0.36
CA VAL A 13 35.10 19.12 -0.24
C VAL A 13 33.90 18.39 0.38
N ALA A 14 33.98 17.06 0.56
CA ALA A 14 32.92 16.27 1.17
C ALA A 14 32.64 16.71 2.61
N GLU A 15 33.68 16.95 3.40
CA GLU A 15 33.60 17.43 4.78
C GLU A 15 33.01 18.84 4.86
N ARG A 16 33.42 19.76 3.97
CA ARG A 16 32.84 21.10 3.87
C ARG A 16 31.35 21.06 3.52
N VAL A 17 30.95 20.18 2.58
CA VAL A 17 29.54 19.99 2.22
C VAL A 17 28.75 19.39 3.37
N ALA A 18 29.30 18.42 4.09
CA ALA A 18 28.66 17.81 5.26
C ALA A 18 28.46 18.83 6.39
N SER A 19 29.50 19.60 6.71
CA SER A 19 29.45 20.68 7.70
C SER A 19 28.44 21.76 7.31
N SER A 20 28.44 22.20 6.04
CA SER A 20 27.46 23.16 5.52
C SER A 20 26.03 22.63 5.60
N ARG A 21 25.80 21.35 5.31
CA ARG A 21 24.49 20.70 5.46
C ARG A 21 24.05 20.61 6.92
N ALA A 22 24.98 20.26 7.82
CA ALA A 22 24.71 20.21 9.26
C ALA A 22 24.30 21.59 9.80
N HIS A 23 25.02 22.65 9.41
CA HIS A 23 24.69 24.02 9.78
C HIS A 23 23.35 24.48 9.16
N LEU A 24 23.09 24.15 7.89
CA LEU A 24 21.81 24.47 7.25
C LEU A 24 20.63 23.73 7.90
N LEU A 25 20.84 22.52 8.44
CA LEU A 25 19.81 21.75 9.14
C LEU A 25 19.35 22.46 10.43
N THR A 26 20.25 23.07 11.19
CA THR A 26 19.91 23.77 12.44
C THR A 26 19.55 25.25 12.24
N SER A 27 19.67 25.78 11.02
CA SER A 27 19.24 27.15 10.69
C SER A 27 17.76 27.23 10.27
N THR A 28 17.20 28.44 10.18
CA THR A 28 15.87 28.69 9.59
C THR A 28 15.88 28.64 8.05
N ARG A 29 17.06 28.53 7.43
CA ARG A 29 17.22 28.48 5.97
C ARG A 29 16.73 27.14 5.41
N TRP A 30 16.18 27.19 4.21
CA TRP A 30 15.80 26.01 3.44
C TRP A 30 17.02 25.41 2.74
N GLY A 31 17.52 24.30 3.28
CA GLY A 31 18.76 23.65 2.85
C GLY A 31 18.73 22.94 1.50
N GLY A 32 17.61 22.96 0.77
CA GLY A 32 17.49 22.42 -0.58
C GLY A 32 16.36 21.40 -0.77
N GLY A 33 16.18 20.94 -2.01
CA GLY A 33 15.07 20.07 -2.41
C GLY A 33 13.76 20.81 -2.69
N SER A 34 12.74 20.06 -3.12
CA SER A 34 11.41 20.61 -3.35
C SER A 34 10.73 20.96 -2.02
N PRO A 35 10.06 22.13 -1.91
CA PRO A 35 9.33 22.49 -0.70
C PRO A 35 8.21 21.48 -0.38
N PRO A 36 7.79 21.37 0.88
CA PRO A 36 6.59 20.62 1.25
C PRO A 36 5.35 21.18 0.54
N PHE A 37 4.35 20.33 0.31
CA PHE A 37 3.08 20.76 -0.29
C PHE A 37 2.37 21.76 0.64
N GLY A 38 1.87 22.87 0.09
CA GLY A 38 1.39 24.03 0.85
C GLY A 38 2.40 25.18 0.96
N TYR A 39 3.67 24.94 0.62
CA TYR A 39 4.73 25.94 0.67
C TYR A 39 5.41 26.14 -0.68
N ARG A 40 6.03 27.31 -0.88
CA ARG A 40 6.97 27.62 -1.97
C ARG A 40 8.25 28.20 -1.40
N THR A 41 9.34 28.15 -2.17
CA THR A 41 10.61 28.77 -1.76
C THR A 41 10.75 30.16 -2.33
N TYR A 42 11.26 31.09 -1.53
CA TYR A 42 11.70 32.42 -1.99
C TYR A 42 13.17 32.64 -1.61
N ALA A 43 13.83 33.56 -2.30
CA ALA A 43 15.22 33.93 -2.04
C ALA A 43 15.28 35.25 -1.26
N LYS A 44 16.11 35.30 -0.21
CA LYS A 44 16.38 36.50 0.58
C LYS A 44 17.83 36.42 1.09
N ASP A 45 18.60 37.50 0.98
CA ASP A 45 19.98 37.60 1.48
C ASP A 45 20.90 36.45 1.04
N GLY A 46 20.77 36.01 -0.23
CA GLY A 46 21.55 34.90 -0.80
C GLY A 46 21.17 33.50 -0.26
N ALA A 47 20.13 33.40 0.56
CA ALA A 47 19.61 32.16 1.10
C ALA A 47 18.17 31.88 0.64
N ARG A 48 17.76 30.60 0.72
CA ARG A 48 16.39 30.18 0.40
C ARG A 48 15.58 30.02 1.69
N TYR A 49 14.33 30.44 1.65
CA TYR A 49 13.37 30.35 2.75
C TYR A 49 12.04 29.77 2.26
N LEU A 50 11.16 29.42 3.18
CA LEU A 50 9.82 28.91 2.89
C LEU A 50 8.76 29.96 3.21
N GLU A 51 7.81 30.11 2.30
CA GLU A 51 6.59 30.88 2.52
C GLU A 51 5.37 30.07 2.04
N ILE A 52 4.18 30.46 2.50
CA ILE A 52 2.94 29.79 2.12
C ILE A 52 2.71 29.95 0.62
N ASN A 53 2.42 28.85 -0.06
CA ASN A 53 1.93 28.90 -1.44
C ASN A 53 0.39 28.95 -1.41
N PRO A 54 -0.25 30.07 -1.77
CA PRO A 54 -1.70 30.24 -1.61
C PRO A 54 -2.51 29.17 -2.37
N LYS A 55 -2.03 28.72 -3.53
CA LYS A 55 -2.75 27.71 -4.35
C LYS A 55 -2.73 26.34 -3.69
N THR A 56 -1.55 25.85 -3.30
CA THR A 56 -1.44 24.50 -2.70
C THR A 56 -1.88 24.48 -1.24
N ALA A 57 -1.74 25.60 -0.52
CA ALA A 57 -2.25 25.74 0.84
C ALA A 57 -3.79 25.72 0.88
N ALA A 58 -4.47 26.31 -0.11
CA ALA A 58 -5.92 26.23 -0.22
C ALA A 58 -6.39 24.76 -0.35
N ILE A 59 -5.70 23.95 -1.15
CA ILE A 59 -5.98 22.51 -1.31
C ILE A 59 -5.79 21.77 0.03
N VAL A 60 -4.71 22.06 0.76
CA VAL A 60 -4.47 21.46 2.08
C VAL A 60 -5.57 21.84 3.08
N ARG A 61 -5.97 23.11 3.13
CA ARG A 61 -7.03 23.60 4.02
C ARG A 61 -8.37 22.98 3.68
N GLU A 62 -8.70 22.85 2.39
CA GLU A 62 -9.91 22.17 1.94
C GLU A 62 -9.92 20.70 2.35
N ALA A 63 -8.83 19.98 2.10
CA ALA A 63 -8.69 18.58 2.49
C ALA A 63 -8.80 18.40 4.00
N ALA A 64 -8.14 19.26 4.78
CA ALA A 64 -8.20 19.23 6.24
C ALA A 64 -9.63 19.40 6.75
N ARG A 65 -10.36 20.40 6.24
CA ARG A 65 -11.76 20.64 6.59
C ARG A 65 -12.63 19.42 6.27
N ARG A 66 -12.53 18.88 5.07
CA ARG A 66 -13.34 17.72 4.63
C ARG A 66 -13.07 16.46 5.45
N VAL A 67 -11.81 16.22 5.83
CA VAL A 67 -11.46 15.11 6.74
C VAL A 67 -12.05 15.34 8.13
N ILE A 68 -12.00 16.57 8.65
CA ILE A 68 -12.65 16.93 9.93
C ILE A 68 -14.16 16.69 9.85
N ASP A 69 -14.78 16.98 8.71
CA ASP A 69 -16.19 16.73 8.38
C ASP A 69 -16.50 15.24 8.12
N SER A 70 -15.57 14.33 8.44
CA SER A 70 -15.67 12.87 8.30
C SER A 70 -15.74 12.33 6.87
N GLU A 71 -15.32 13.11 5.89
CA GLU A 71 -15.20 12.62 4.52
C GLU A 71 -13.95 11.74 4.37
N SER A 72 -14.09 10.64 3.60
CA SER A 72 -12.96 9.74 3.39
C SER A 72 -11.88 10.38 2.53
N VAL A 73 -10.61 10.18 2.89
CA VAL A 73 -9.45 10.65 2.09
C VAL A 73 -9.54 10.16 0.63
N ASN A 74 -10.08 8.96 0.40
CA ASN A 74 -10.27 8.42 -0.95
C ASN A 74 -11.27 9.24 -1.77
N ALA A 75 -12.37 9.69 -1.18
CA ALA A 75 -13.36 10.53 -1.85
C ALA A 75 -12.77 11.90 -2.20
N ILE A 76 -12.01 12.48 -1.27
CA ILE A 76 -11.31 13.75 -1.47
C ILE A 76 -10.30 13.64 -2.63
N CYS A 77 -9.51 12.57 -2.67
CA CYS A 77 -8.57 12.33 -3.77
C CYS A 77 -9.26 12.25 -5.15
N ARG A 78 -10.37 11.51 -5.25
CA ARG A 78 -11.13 11.41 -6.51
C ARG A 78 -11.68 12.76 -6.94
N ASP A 79 -12.27 13.51 -6.02
CA ASP A 79 -12.78 14.85 -6.32
C ASP A 79 -11.67 15.83 -6.73
N PHE A 80 -10.47 15.71 -6.15
CA PHE A 80 -9.32 16.51 -6.57
C PHE A 80 -8.84 16.14 -7.97
N GLU A 81 -8.86 14.85 -8.32
CA GLU A 81 -8.57 14.36 -9.68
C GLU A 81 -9.62 14.82 -10.69
N ASP A 82 -10.90 14.69 -10.36
CA ASP A 82 -12.02 15.11 -11.23
C ASP A 82 -11.99 16.62 -11.53
N ARG A 83 -11.53 17.42 -10.56
CA ARG A 83 -11.31 18.88 -10.72
C ARG A 83 -9.96 19.25 -11.35
N GLY A 84 -9.10 18.28 -11.66
CA GLY A 84 -7.78 18.52 -12.24
C GLY A 84 -6.83 19.31 -11.33
N LEU A 85 -6.96 19.17 -10.00
CA LEU A 85 -6.12 19.89 -9.06
C LEU A 85 -4.69 19.34 -9.06
N PRO A 86 -3.65 20.18 -9.03
CA PRO A 86 -2.27 19.74 -9.17
C PRO A 86 -1.86 18.83 -8.01
N ALA A 87 -1.48 17.59 -8.33
CA ALA A 87 -0.99 16.65 -7.35
C ALA A 87 0.40 17.07 -6.82
N PRO A 88 0.81 16.63 -5.62
CA PRO A 88 2.11 16.99 -5.05
C PRO A 88 3.31 16.61 -5.92
N ALA A 89 3.16 15.60 -6.79
CA ALA A 89 4.20 15.19 -7.74
C ALA A 89 4.22 16.04 -9.03
N ASP A 90 3.15 16.77 -9.35
CA ASP A 90 3.14 17.75 -10.45
C ASP A 90 3.69 19.10 -10.00
N THR A 91 3.59 19.41 -8.70
CA THR A 91 4.18 20.63 -8.17
C THR A 91 5.71 20.61 -8.25
N TYR A 92 6.30 21.74 -8.66
CA TYR A 92 7.75 21.97 -8.70
C TYR A 92 8.54 21.00 -9.61
N HIS A 93 7.96 20.60 -10.74
CA HIS A 93 8.61 19.75 -11.76
C HIS A 93 9.15 18.41 -11.22
N ARG A 94 8.51 17.84 -10.19
CA ARG A 94 8.82 16.48 -9.73
C ARG A 94 8.47 15.42 -10.78
N ASN A 95 7.56 15.75 -11.69
CA ASN A 95 7.19 14.93 -12.81
C ASN A 95 8.24 14.98 -13.94
N LYS A 96 9.27 14.12 -13.83
CA LYS A 96 10.23 13.89 -14.92
C LYS A 96 9.68 12.99 -16.04
N SER A 97 8.50 12.39 -15.83
CA SER A 97 7.91 11.36 -16.70
C SER A 97 6.87 11.89 -17.70
N GLY A 98 6.44 13.15 -17.60
CA GLY A 98 5.43 13.74 -18.48
C GLY A 98 4.03 13.13 -18.39
N LYS A 99 3.74 12.33 -17.36
CA LYS A 99 2.44 11.68 -17.12
C LYS A 99 1.65 12.46 -16.07
N ASP A 100 0.35 12.68 -16.27
CA ASP A 100 -0.50 13.31 -15.26
C ASP A 100 -0.44 12.52 -13.93
N PHE A 101 -0.08 13.18 -12.82
CA PHE A 101 0.00 12.51 -11.53
C PHE A 101 -1.36 12.52 -10.83
N LEU A 102 -1.75 11.33 -10.34
CA LEU A 102 -2.96 11.11 -9.57
C LEU A 102 -2.79 11.46 -8.08
N TRP A 103 -3.90 11.79 -7.42
CA TRP A 103 -3.97 11.97 -5.98
C TRP A 103 -4.01 10.63 -5.26
N TYR A 104 -2.84 10.15 -4.85
CA TYR A 104 -2.78 8.95 -4.02
C TYR A 104 -3.21 9.22 -2.56
N PRO A 105 -4.13 8.43 -1.99
CA PRO A 105 -4.58 8.59 -0.59
C PRO A 105 -3.44 8.52 0.44
N ARG A 106 -2.43 7.69 0.18
CA ARG A 106 -1.22 7.60 1.02
C ARG A 106 -0.45 8.92 1.03
N THR A 107 -0.35 9.59 -0.11
CA THR A 107 0.34 10.87 -0.25
C THR A 107 -0.43 11.97 0.46
N LEU A 108 -1.75 12.04 0.25
CA LEU A 108 -2.59 13.03 0.93
C LEU A 108 -2.55 12.85 2.45
N LYS A 109 -2.66 11.61 2.96
CA LYS A 109 -2.47 11.33 4.39
C LYS A 109 -1.10 11.79 4.89
N GLY A 110 -0.03 11.48 4.16
CA GLY A 110 1.32 11.90 4.55
C GLY A 110 1.53 13.42 4.60
N ILE A 111 0.76 14.18 3.81
CA ILE A 111 0.72 15.65 3.88
C ILE A 111 -0.06 16.09 5.12
N LEU A 112 -1.27 15.57 5.30
CA LEU A 112 -2.19 15.97 6.37
C LEU A 112 -1.69 15.59 7.78
N THR A 113 -0.83 14.59 7.91
CA THR A 113 -0.18 14.24 9.18
C THR A 113 1.15 14.95 9.40
N SER A 114 1.60 15.80 8.48
CA SER A 114 2.95 16.36 8.53
C SER A 114 3.04 17.58 9.45
N PRO A 115 3.97 17.61 10.43
CA PRO A 115 4.23 18.81 11.23
C PRO A 115 4.69 20.02 10.41
N THR A 116 5.09 19.82 9.15
CA THR A 116 5.42 20.91 8.24
C THR A 116 4.24 21.86 8.03
N LEU A 117 2.99 21.41 8.18
CA LEU A 117 1.80 22.26 8.06
C LEU A 117 1.70 23.33 9.16
N LEU A 118 2.41 23.15 10.28
CA LEU A 118 2.56 24.13 11.37
C LEU A 118 3.79 25.02 11.18
N GLY A 119 4.55 24.82 10.09
CA GLY A 119 5.81 25.51 9.80
C GLY A 119 7.04 24.86 10.43
N TRP A 120 6.91 23.69 11.07
CA TRP A 120 8.04 22.99 11.69
C TRP A 120 9.01 22.41 10.67
N LYS A 121 10.30 22.46 10.99
CA LYS A 121 11.36 21.83 10.21
C LYS A 121 11.43 20.34 10.51
N THR A 122 11.48 19.54 9.45
CA THR A 122 11.52 18.08 9.58
C THR A 122 12.65 17.46 8.77
N ARG A 123 13.21 16.35 9.24
CA ARG A 123 14.13 15.50 8.48
C ARG A 123 13.65 14.06 8.44
N SER A 124 14.13 13.28 7.47
CA SER A 124 13.87 11.84 7.39
C SER A 124 15.02 11.06 8.00
N GLU A 125 14.71 10.17 8.93
CA GLU A 125 15.66 9.27 9.58
C GLU A 125 15.34 7.82 9.26
N ASP A 126 16.38 7.01 9.06
CA ASP A 126 16.23 5.57 8.87
C ASP A 126 15.76 4.91 10.17
N VAL A 127 14.80 4.00 10.05
CA VAL A 127 14.32 3.22 11.18
C VAL A 127 15.10 1.91 11.22
N PRO A 128 15.79 1.57 12.33
CA PRO A 128 16.57 0.33 12.43
C PRO A 128 15.76 -0.91 12.03
N GLY A 129 16.30 -1.70 11.11
CA GLY A 129 15.65 -2.93 10.63
C GLY A 129 14.44 -2.73 9.72
N LYS A 130 14.13 -1.51 9.30
CA LYS A 130 13.01 -1.22 8.38
C LYS A 130 13.49 -0.54 7.10
N LYS A 131 12.83 -0.83 5.98
CA LYS A 131 13.11 -0.20 4.68
C LYS A 131 12.45 1.18 4.51
N TYR A 132 11.81 1.71 5.56
CA TYR A 132 11.14 3.00 5.52
C TYR A 132 11.81 3.99 6.46
N LYS A 133 11.66 5.28 6.14
CA LYS A 133 12.18 6.38 6.95
C LYS A 133 11.07 7.01 7.77
N ASN A 134 11.38 7.40 8.99
CA ASN A 134 10.47 8.20 9.82
C ASN A 134 10.75 9.69 9.64
N ARG A 135 9.73 10.52 9.80
CA ARG A 135 9.88 11.97 9.80
C ARG A 135 10.00 12.45 11.24
N VAL A 136 11.07 13.18 11.54
CA VAL A 136 11.32 13.73 12.87
C VAL A 136 11.49 15.24 12.81
N LEU A 137 11.19 15.93 13.91
CA LEU A 137 11.44 17.36 14.06
C LEU A 137 12.94 17.63 14.14
N VAL A 138 13.38 18.73 13.54
CA VAL A 138 14.76 19.20 13.67
C VAL A 138 14.83 20.19 14.83
N HIS A 139 15.81 20.01 15.70
CA HIS A 139 16.05 20.82 16.88
C HIS A 139 17.28 21.72 16.69
N ASP A 140 17.29 22.87 17.36
CA ASP A 140 18.44 23.78 17.44
C ASP A 140 19.54 23.24 18.39
N GLN A 141 20.58 24.02 18.62
CA GLN A 141 21.69 23.64 19.53
C GLN A 141 21.24 23.51 20.99
N GLU A 142 20.14 24.19 21.36
CA GLU A 142 19.53 24.13 22.68
C GLU A 142 18.45 23.05 22.80
N GLY A 143 18.24 22.24 21.75
CA GLY A 143 17.27 21.15 21.74
C GLY A 143 15.82 21.57 21.48
N ARG A 144 15.56 22.80 21.04
CA ARG A 144 14.20 23.30 20.74
C ARG A 144 13.83 23.08 19.28
N PRO A 145 12.58 22.71 18.96
CA PRO A 145 12.16 22.47 17.58
C PRO A 145 12.20 23.76 16.75
N ILE A 146 12.71 23.67 15.53
CA ILE A 146 12.90 24.83 14.65
C ILE A 146 11.65 25.05 13.79
N ARG A 147 11.11 26.27 13.80
CA ARG A 147 10.07 26.73 12.86
C ARG A 147 10.71 27.50 11.70
N VAL A 148 10.37 27.13 10.46
CA VAL A 148 10.98 27.67 9.23
C VAL A 148 10.03 28.47 8.36
N ALA A 149 8.73 28.44 8.66
CA ALA A 149 7.70 29.15 7.91
C ALA A 149 6.49 29.44 8.79
N GLU A 150 5.61 30.31 8.30
CA GLU A 150 4.26 30.47 8.82
C GLU A 150 3.47 29.15 8.70
N ALA A 151 2.47 28.97 9.57
CA ALA A 151 1.65 27.77 9.56
C ALA A 151 0.60 27.82 8.44
N VAL A 152 0.45 26.73 7.69
CA VAL A 152 -0.65 26.55 6.73
C VAL A 152 -1.96 26.28 7.47
N LEU A 153 -1.89 25.54 8.59
CA LEU A 153 -2.99 25.25 9.50
C LEU A 153 -2.62 25.71 10.91
N ASP A 154 -3.57 26.31 11.62
CA ASP A 154 -3.36 26.62 13.03
C ASP A 154 -3.28 25.34 13.88
N GLN A 155 -2.65 25.44 15.06
CA GLN A 155 -2.44 24.30 15.95
C GLN A 155 -3.75 23.57 16.27
N GLU A 156 -4.79 24.31 16.64
CA GLU A 156 -6.10 23.76 16.96
C GLU A 156 -6.73 22.99 15.77
N VAL A 157 -6.64 23.54 14.56
CA VAL A 157 -7.14 22.90 13.34
C VAL A 157 -6.35 21.64 13.03
N PHE A 158 -5.02 21.70 13.20
CA PHE A 158 -4.15 20.56 12.98
C PHE A 158 -4.42 19.43 13.97
N ASP A 159 -4.66 19.74 15.24
CA ASP A 159 -4.99 18.76 16.27
C ASP A 159 -6.34 18.10 15.98
N ARG A 160 -7.37 18.88 15.65
CA ARG A 160 -8.67 18.36 15.20
C ARG A 160 -8.56 17.46 13.97
N LEU A 161 -7.67 17.81 13.04
CA LEU A 161 -7.36 17.00 11.87
C LEU A 161 -6.68 15.68 12.27
N GLN A 162 -5.68 15.70 13.16
CA GLN A 162 -5.03 14.48 13.64
C GLN A 162 -6.03 13.56 14.32
N ASP A 163 -6.91 14.12 15.15
CA ASP A 163 -7.98 13.39 15.81
C ASP A 163 -8.96 12.77 14.80
N ALA A 164 -9.36 13.54 13.77
CA ALA A 164 -10.24 13.04 12.72
C ALA A 164 -9.57 11.91 11.92
N LEU A 165 -8.29 12.03 11.60
CA LEU A 165 -7.49 10.99 10.95
C LEU A 165 -7.30 9.77 11.85
N ALA A 166 -7.16 9.94 13.15
CA ALA A 166 -7.05 8.85 14.12
C ALA A 166 -8.39 8.12 14.28
N ARG A 167 -9.52 8.84 14.32
CA ARG A 167 -10.88 8.26 14.30
C ARG A 167 -11.21 7.55 12.99
N SER A 168 -10.77 8.11 11.86
CA SER A 168 -10.93 7.50 10.53
C SER A 168 -9.96 6.35 10.30
N SER A 169 -8.84 6.31 11.02
CA SER A 169 -8.00 5.14 11.05
C SER A 169 -8.80 4.06 11.75
N PRO A 170 -8.96 2.86 11.14
CA PRO A 170 -9.52 1.76 11.89
C PRO A 170 -8.70 1.68 13.18
N PRO A 171 -9.33 1.53 14.35
CA PRO A 171 -8.57 1.36 15.58
C PRO A 171 -7.48 0.33 15.31
N VAL A 172 -6.31 0.51 15.93
CA VAL A 172 -5.34 -0.58 16.10
C VAL A 172 -5.96 -1.60 17.08
N ALA A 173 -7.18 -2.03 16.77
CA ALA A 173 -7.72 -3.28 17.19
C ALA A 173 -6.76 -4.31 16.59
N GLN A 174 -6.10 -5.05 17.47
CA GLN A 174 -6.15 -6.52 17.40
C GLN A 174 -6.96 -6.96 16.18
N ARG A 175 -6.29 -7.41 15.09
CA ARG A 175 -6.87 -7.92 13.84
C ARG A 175 -8.36 -8.21 14.04
N SER A 176 -9.24 -7.30 13.64
CA SER A 176 -10.62 -7.25 14.12
C SER A 176 -11.25 -8.65 14.16
N ALA A 177 -11.83 -9.04 15.30
CA ALA A 177 -12.68 -10.22 15.46
C ALA A 177 -13.98 -10.17 14.61
N THR A 178 -14.02 -9.29 13.62
CA THR A 178 -15.01 -9.31 12.55
C THR A 178 -14.68 -10.48 11.63
N PRO A 179 -15.62 -11.41 11.40
CA PRO A 179 -15.36 -12.56 10.56
C PRO A 179 -15.05 -12.06 9.15
N LYS A 180 -13.88 -12.47 8.63
CA LYS A 180 -13.45 -12.12 7.28
C LYS A 180 -14.30 -12.89 6.28
N THR A 181 -14.54 -12.29 5.11
CA THR A 181 -15.14 -13.03 4.00
C THR A 181 -14.21 -14.19 3.63
N PRO A 182 -14.65 -15.45 3.71
CA PRO A 182 -13.83 -16.58 3.26
C PRO A 182 -13.56 -16.43 1.77
N PHE A 183 -12.33 -16.73 1.34
CA PHE A 183 -11.94 -16.63 -0.07
C PHE A 183 -12.19 -15.25 -0.70
N LEU A 184 -12.00 -14.17 0.07
CA LEU A 184 -12.16 -12.80 -0.43
C LEU A 184 -11.35 -12.59 -1.72
N ASN A 185 -11.97 -11.99 -2.72
CA ASN A 185 -11.46 -11.80 -4.09
C ASN A 185 -11.31 -13.06 -4.97
N VAL A 186 -11.48 -14.26 -4.42
CA VAL A 186 -11.53 -15.53 -5.16
C VAL A 186 -12.97 -15.87 -5.55
N ILE A 187 -13.91 -15.79 -4.60
CA ILE A 187 -15.32 -16.12 -4.85
C ILE A 187 -16.07 -14.98 -5.55
N LYS A 188 -16.63 -15.29 -6.71
CA LYS A 188 -17.41 -14.38 -7.56
C LYS A 188 -18.85 -14.85 -7.62
N CYS A 189 -19.79 -13.92 -7.73
CA CYS A 189 -21.18 -14.23 -8.00
C CYS A 189 -21.30 -14.77 -9.43
N GLY A 190 -21.79 -15.99 -9.58
CA GLY A 190 -21.98 -16.59 -10.91
C GLY A 190 -22.97 -15.82 -11.81
N GLY A 191 -23.85 -15.00 -11.23
CA GLY A 191 -24.80 -14.18 -11.99
C GLY A 191 -24.22 -12.88 -12.57
N CYS A 192 -23.38 -12.16 -11.81
CA CYS A 192 -22.87 -10.84 -12.25
C CYS A 192 -21.34 -10.72 -12.26
N GLY A 193 -20.61 -11.77 -11.92
CA GLY A 193 -19.14 -11.80 -11.87
C GLY A 193 -18.49 -11.01 -10.73
N LYS A 194 -19.24 -10.21 -9.94
CA LYS A 194 -18.68 -9.43 -8.83
C LYS A 194 -18.34 -10.28 -7.62
N ASN A 195 -17.42 -9.79 -6.78
CA ASN A 195 -17.05 -10.44 -5.53
C ASN A 195 -18.26 -10.70 -4.62
N LEU A 196 -18.31 -11.91 -4.05
CA LEU A 196 -19.20 -12.20 -2.94
C LEU A 196 -18.58 -11.68 -1.64
N GLN A 197 -19.44 -11.28 -0.70
CA GLN A 197 -19.01 -10.73 0.59
C GLN A 197 -19.79 -11.38 1.74
N LEU A 198 -19.11 -11.57 2.87
CA LEU A 198 -19.75 -11.98 4.11
C LEU A 198 -20.59 -10.84 4.64
N HIS A 199 -21.85 -11.15 4.91
CA HIS A 199 -22.80 -10.25 5.53
C HIS A 199 -23.25 -10.84 6.87
N THR A 200 -22.91 -10.14 7.95
CA THR A 200 -23.28 -10.51 9.31
C THR A 200 -24.51 -9.71 9.75
N SER A 201 -25.60 -10.40 10.05
CA SER A 201 -26.81 -9.82 10.62
C SER A 201 -26.89 -10.16 12.10
N ARG A 202 -27.13 -9.15 12.94
CA ARG A 202 -27.35 -9.32 14.38
C ARG A 202 -28.79 -8.92 14.71
N LYS A 203 -29.59 -9.88 15.19
CA LYS A 203 -30.99 -9.63 15.61
C LYS A 203 -31.13 -9.89 17.10
N ARG A 204 -31.72 -8.95 17.83
CA ARG A 204 -32.05 -9.11 19.25
C ARG A 204 -33.28 -10.02 19.37
N ARG A 205 -33.21 -11.01 20.26
CA ARG A 205 -34.32 -11.91 20.62
C ARG A 205 -35.16 -11.27 21.73
N LYS A 206 -36.37 -11.81 21.93
CA LYS A 206 -37.29 -11.34 22.99
C LYS A 206 -36.72 -11.52 24.41
N ASP A 207 -35.83 -12.50 24.60
CA ASP A 207 -35.11 -12.80 25.85
C ASP A 207 -33.91 -11.86 26.12
N GLY A 208 -33.66 -10.87 25.27
CA GLY A 208 -32.54 -9.94 25.40
C GLY A 208 -31.23 -10.43 24.79
N THR A 209 -31.11 -11.70 24.39
CA THR A 209 -29.92 -12.26 23.72
C THR A 209 -29.87 -11.87 22.24
N TYR A 210 -28.73 -12.09 21.58
CA TYR A 210 -28.56 -11.78 20.16
C TYR A 210 -28.39 -13.05 19.33
N ARG A 211 -29.12 -13.14 18.21
CA ARG A 211 -28.83 -14.08 17.14
C ARG A 211 -27.93 -13.40 16.11
N VAL A 212 -26.71 -13.89 15.97
CA VAL A 212 -25.84 -13.54 14.85
C VAL A 212 -26.07 -14.55 13.73
N THR A 213 -26.19 -14.08 12.49
CA THR A 213 -26.33 -14.93 11.31
C THR A 213 -25.43 -14.40 10.22
N GLU A 214 -24.61 -15.29 9.67
CA GLU A 214 -23.61 -14.98 8.67
C GLU A 214 -23.99 -15.65 7.37
N LYS A 215 -24.01 -14.86 6.29
CA LYS A 215 -24.26 -15.36 4.95
C LYS A 215 -23.28 -14.72 3.99
N VAL A 216 -22.77 -15.49 3.05
CA VAL A 216 -22.01 -14.97 1.92
C VAL A 216 -23.01 -14.57 0.86
N ARG A 217 -22.96 -13.33 0.37
CA ARG A 217 -23.91 -12.86 -0.63
C ARG A 217 -23.31 -11.90 -1.64
N CYS A 218 -23.99 -11.79 -2.78
CA CYS A 218 -23.73 -10.72 -3.73
C CYS A 218 -24.41 -9.43 -3.25
N LEU A 219 -23.64 -8.34 -3.21
CA LEU A 219 -24.12 -7.00 -2.88
C LEU A 219 -24.21 -6.07 -4.09
N SER A 220 -23.95 -6.60 -5.31
CA SER A 220 -24.04 -5.80 -6.54
C SER A 220 -25.48 -5.35 -6.77
N ARG A 221 -25.66 -4.03 -6.95
CA ARG A 221 -26.91 -3.42 -7.43
C ARG A 221 -26.79 -2.88 -8.86
N VAL A 222 -25.73 -3.27 -9.57
CA VAL A 222 -25.40 -2.75 -10.91
C VAL A 222 -25.87 -3.74 -11.98
N GLY A 223 -26.43 -3.22 -13.08
CA GLY A 223 -26.94 -3.97 -14.24
C GLY A 223 -28.43 -3.75 -14.49
N SER A 224 -28.90 -4.06 -15.72
CA SER A 224 -30.33 -4.11 -16.08
C SER A 224 -30.65 -5.46 -16.76
N PRO A 225 -31.41 -6.37 -16.10
CA PRO A 225 -31.91 -6.24 -14.73
C PRO A 225 -30.77 -6.32 -13.70
N ALA A 226 -30.99 -5.73 -12.52
CA ALA A 226 -30.05 -5.83 -11.41
C ALA A 226 -29.83 -7.31 -11.04
N CYS A 227 -28.59 -7.64 -10.63
CA CYS A 227 -28.27 -9.01 -10.21
C CYS A 227 -29.26 -9.46 -9.12
N PRO A 228 -29.87 -10.66 -9.22
CA PRO A 228 -30.82 -11.16 -8.22
C PRO A 228 -30.18 -11.36 -6.84
N GLY A 229 -28.84 -11.32 -6.77
CA GLY A 229 -28.12 -11.27 -5.52
C GLY A 229 -28.07 -12.61 -4.80
N TYR A 230 -27.29 -13.57 -5.33
CA TYR A 230 -27.15 -14.90 -4.71
C TYR A 230 -26.68 -14.81 -3.25
N VAL A 231 -27.20 -15.73 -2.43
CA VAL A 231 -26.94 -15.81 -0.98
C VAL A 231 -26.63 -17.26 -0.64
N PHE A 232 -25.62 -17.48 0.18
CA PHE A 232 -25.08 -18.78 0.55
C PHE A 232 -24.82 -18.87 2.06
N GLN A 233 -25.00 -20.07 2.62
CA GLN A 233 -24.52 -20.43 3.95
C GLN A 233 -23.00 -20.55 3.92
N THR A 234 -22.31 -19.78 4.76
CA THR A 234 -20.85 -19.62 4.74
C THR A 234 -20.12 -20.96 4.78
N GLY A 235 -20.45 -21.84 5.73
CA GLY A 235 -19.77 -23.15 5.86
C GLY A 235 -20.19 -24.14 4.79
N ALA A 236 -21.47 -24.53 4.80
CA ALA A 236 -22.00 -25.64 4.03
C ALA A 236 -22.08 -25.39 2.51
N GLU A 237 -22.23 -24.14 2.09
CA GLU A 237 -22.42 -23.80 0.68
C GLU A 237 -21.25 -23.04 0.07
N ILE A 238 -20.29 -22.53 0.86
CA ILE A 238 -19.08 -21.88 0.32
C ILE A 238 -17.83 -22.61 0.79
N VAL A 239 -17.51 -22.56 2.09
CA VAL A 239 -16.19 -23.00 2.59
C VAL A 239 -15.91 -24.46 2.25
N THR A 240 -16.78 -25.39 2.67
CA THR A 240 -16.59 -26.82 2.44
C THR A 240 -16.55 -27.20 0.96
N PRO A 241 -17.55 -26.84 0.12
CA PRO A 241 -17.54 -27.27 -1.28
C PRO A 241 -16.42 -26.62 -2.09
N VAL A 242 -16.08 -25.35 -1.84
CA VAL A 242 -14.99 -24.67 -2.56
C VAL A 242 -13.63 -25.27 -2.19
N LEU A 243 -13.35 -25.53 -0.91
CA LEU A 243 -12.12 -26.22 -0.51
C LEU A 243 -12.00 -27.58 -1.19
N HIS A 244 -13.08 -28.35 -1.18
CA HIS A 244 -13.10 -29.67 -1.80
C HIS A 244 -12.79 -29.60 -3.30
N MET A 245 -13.42 -28.68 -4.04
CA MET A 245 -13.15 -28.47 -5.46
C MET A 245 -11.69 -28.06 -5.72
N LEU A 246 -11.14 -27.17 -4.90
CA LEU A 246 -9.76 -26.71 -5.02
C LEU A 246 -8.77 -27.86 -4.78
N VAL A 247 -8.97 -28.64 -3.71
CA VAL A 247 -8.11 -29.78 -3.40
C VAL A 247 -8.21 -30.86 -4.48
N GLN A 248 -9.40 -31.11 -5.03
CA GLN A 248 -9.56 -32.07 -6.13
C GLN A 248 -8.89 -31.59 -7.42
N ALA A 249 -8.95 -30.30 -7.73
CA ALA A 249 -8.47 -29.77 -9.00
C ALA A 249 -6.95 -29.51 -9.02
N VAL A 250 -6.38 -29.01 -7.92
CA VAL A 250 -4.95 -28.62 -7.86
C VAL A 250 -4.23 -29.19 -6.66
N GLY A 251 -4.89 -29.98 -5.81
CA GLY A 251 -4.29 -30.42 -4.54
C GLY A 251 -3.07 -31.33 -4.70
N ALA A 252 -3.00 -32.13 -5.77
CA ALA A 252 -1.87 -33.00 -6.06
C ALA A 252 -0.66 -32.26 -6.66
N GLU A 253 -0.85 -31.03 -7.11
CA GLU A 253 0.20 -30.25 -7.77
C GLU A 253 1.29 -29.84 -6.76
N PRO A 254 2.57 -29.95 -7.13
CA PRO A 254 3.65 -29.55 -6.25
C PRO A 254 3.67 -28.02 -6.08
N VAL A 255 3.89 -27.57 -4.86
CA VAL A 255 4.16 -26.16 -4.58
C VAL A 255 5.56 -25.84 -5.08
N THR A 256 5.69 -24.86 -5.98
CA THR A 256 6.98 -24.43 -6.53
C THR A 256 7.36 -23.04 -6.03
N ARG A 257 8.67 -22.78 -5.90
CA ARG A 257 9.22 -21.44 -5.67
C ARG A 257 10.15 -21.06 -6.80
N ARG A 258 10.26 -19.76 -7.10
CA ARG A 258 11.24 -19.29 -8.07
C ARG A 258 12.62 -19.17 -7.41
N VAL A 259 13.64 -19.71 -8.07
CA VAL A 259 15.04 -19.59 -7.67
C VAL A 259 15.81 -18.96 -8.84
N TYR A 260 16.63 -17.95 -8.54
CA TYR A 260 17.52 -17.36 -9.52
C TYR A 260 18.74 -18.26 -9.71
N VAL A 261 18.96 -18.73 -10.94
CA VAL A 261 20.15 -19.52 -11.27
C VAL A 261 21.13 -18.60 -11.98
N GLN A 262 22.17 -18.20 -11.25
CA GLN A 262 23.27 -17.40 -11.80
C GLN A 262 24.28 -18.31 -12.47
N ARG A 263 24.79 -17.95 -13.66
CA ARG A 263 25.87 -18.71 -14.30
C ARG A 263 27.09 -18.78 -13.38
N ALA A 264 27.63 -19.98 -13.18
CA ALA A 264 28.98 -20.13 -12.63
C ALA A 264 29.98 -19.49 -13.60
N ARG A 265 30.72 -18.47 -13.16
CA ARG A 265 31.86 -17.95 -13.95
C ARG A 265 32.85 -19.10 -14.11
N ALA A 266 32.90 -19.70 -15.30
CA ALA A 266 33.94 -20.66 -15.66
C ALA A 266 35.29 -19.95 -15.49
N ARG A 267 36.14 -20.49 -14.64
CA ARG A 267 37.52 -20.06 -14.45
C ARG A 267 38.51 -21.10 -15.00
N ASP A 268 38.07 -21.89 -15.97
CA ASP A 268 38.87 -22.96 -16.57
C ASP A 268 38.54 -23.10 -18.07
N GLU A 269 39.55 -22.88 -18.92
CA GLU A 269 39.48 -22.78 -20.39
C GLU A 269 39.83 -24.11 -21.06
N SER A 270 39.16 -25.21 -20.74
CA SER A 270 39.59 -26.52 -21.28
C SER A 270 38.51 -27.47 -21.78
N PHE A 271 37.23 -27.06 -21.88
CA PHE A 271 36.21 -27.90 -22.55
C PHE A 271 35.17 -27.09 -23.36
N PRO A 272 34.78 -27.56 -24.57
CA PRO A 272 33.74 -26.91 -25.37
C PRO A 272 32.36 -27.25 -24.79
N SER A 273 31.72 -26.28 -24.14
CA SER A 273 30.36 -26.44 -23.64
C SER A 273 29.34 -26.06 -24.71
N GLN A 274 28.64 -27.06 -25.24
CA GLN A 274 27.37 -26.86 -25.93
C GLN A 274 26.27 -26.70 -24.87
N ASP A 275 26.12 -25.50 -24.31
CA ASP A 275 24.86 -25.10 -23.67
C ASP A 275 24.72 -23.57 -23.68
N VAL A 276 23.77 -23.06 -24.47
CA VAL A 276 23.54 -21.62 -24.71
C VAL A 276 22.32 -21.18 -23.89
N GLY A 277 22.47 -21.10 -22.58
CA GLY A 277 21.43 -20.61 -21.67
C GLY A 277 21.96 -19.49 -20.76
N GLY A 278 21.43 -18.27 -20.90
CA GLY A 278 21.75 -17.14 -20.03
C GLY A 278 21.20 -17.28 -18.60
N ASP A 279 21.42 -16.25 -17.77
CA ASP A 279 20.80 -16.13 -16.45
C ASP A 279 19.27 -16.27 -16.57
N HIS A 280 18.69 -17.19 -15.80
CA HIS A 280 17.26 -17.50 -15.87
C HIS A 280 16.68 -17.85 -14.51
N TRP A 281 15.36 -17.74 -14.42
CA TRP A 281 14.60 -18.20 -13.26
C TRP A 281 14.22 -19.66 -13.47
N ARG A 282 14.42 -20.47 -12.43
CA ARG A 282 13.95 -21.87 -12.39
C ARG A 282 12.89 -22.01 -11.31
N PHE A 283 11.82 -22.72 -11.64
CA PHE A 283 10.81 -23.13 -10.67
C PHE A 283 11.22 -24.45 -10.05
N VAL A 284 11.37 -24.47 -8.73
CA VAL A 284 11.84 -25.64 -7.98
C VAL A 284 10.74 -26.07 -7.00
N PRO A 285 10.33 -27.35 -6.99
CA PRO A 285 9.40 -27.87 -5.99
C PRO A 285 9.92 -27.67 -4.57
N VAL A 286 9.04 -27.29 -3.65
CA VAL A 286 9.35 -27.06 -2.22
C VAL A 286 9.26 -28.35 -1.40
N GLY A 287 8.83 -29.46 -2.04
CA GLY A 287 8.68 -30.77 -1.39
C GLY A 287 7.35 -30.99 -0.68
N THR A 288 6.35 -30.14 -0.96
CA THR A 288 4.96 -30.29 -0.48
C THR A 288 3.99 -30.02 -1.62
N THR A 289 2.81 -30.63 -1.55
CA THR A 289 1.69 -30.39 -2.47
C THR A 289 0.75 -29.30 -1.94
N PHE A 290 -0.11 -28.76 -2.81
CA PHE A 290 -1.13 -27.79 -2.37
C PHE A 290 -2.09 -28.37 -1.33
N ALA A 291 -2.48 -29.64 -1.47
CA ALA A 291 -3.35 -30.30 -0.50
C ALA A 291 -2.71 -30.34 0.90
N GLU A 292 -1.45 -30.79 1.00
CA GLU A 292 -0.71 -30.85 2.26
C GLU A 292 -0.49 -29.46 2.87
N ARG A 293 -0.13 -28.48 2.03
CA ARG A 293 0.06 -27.09 2.45
C ARG A 293 -1.24 -26.53 3.06
N TRP A 294 -2.36 -26.68 2.37
CA TRP A 294 -3.65 -26.11 2.78
C TRP A 294 -4.28 -26.80 4.00
N GLN A 295 -3.94 -28.06 4.31
CA GLN A 295 -4.40 -28.73 5.54
C GLN A 295 -4.02 -27.97 6.81
N SER A 296 -2.89 -27.26 6.80
CA SER A 296 -2.37 -26.52 7.96
C SER A 296 -2.77 -25.03 7.98
N MET A 297 -3.48 -24.55 6.95
CA MET A 297 -3.76 -23.13 6.74
C MET A 297 -5.20 -22.74 7.07
N GLY A 298 -5.40 -21.50 7.50
CA GLY A 298 -6.72 -20.90 7.60
C GLY A 298 -7.30 -20.58 6.21
N VAL A 299 -8.64 -20.63 6.09
CA VAL A 299 -9.37 -20.32 4.84
C VAL A 299 -8.98 -18.96 4.22
N THR A 300 -8.63 -17.99 5.05
CA THR A 300 -8.19 -16.67 4.58
C THR A 300 -6.82 -16.72 3.93
N ASP A 301 -5.90 -17.53 4.47
CA ASP A 301 -4.53 -17.65 3.98
C ASP A 301 -4.52 -18.47 2.69
N ILE A 302 -5.37 -19.51 2.61
CA ILE A 302 -5.65 -20.24 1.36
C ILE A 302 -6.18 -19.25 0.31
N GLY A 303 -7.08 -18.34 0.69
CA GLY A 303 -7.58 -17.29 -0.20
C GLY A 303 -6.47 -16.40 -0.78
N GLU A 304 -5.42 -16.08 -0.02
CA GLU A 304 -4.29 -15.28 -0.52
C GLU A 304 -3.46 -16.05 -1.56
N ASP A 305 -3.18 -17.33 -1.32
CA ASP A 305 -2.50 -18.20 -2.30
C ASP A 305 -3.31 -18.23 -3.63
N LEU A 306 -4.63 -18.40 -3.56
CA LEU A 306 -5.50 -18.45 -4.74
C LEU A 306 -5.53 -17.12 -5.50
N VAL A 307 -5.56 -15.98 -4.80
CA VAL A 307 -5.49 -14.65 -5.44
C VAL A 307 -4.18 -14.47 -6.19
N HIS A 308 -3.04 -14.86 -5.60
CA HIS A 308 -1.75 -14.79 -6.28
C HIS A 308 -1.67 -15.74 -7.47
N ALA A 309 -2.27 -16.93 -7.37
CA ALA A 309 -2.40 -17.89 -8.46
C ALA A 309 -3.36 -17.43 -9.57
N GLY A 310 -4.20 -16.42 -9.29
CA GLY A 310 -5.25 -15.96 -10.20
C GLY A 310 -6.45 -16.90 -10.31
N ILE A 311 -6.55 -17.88 -9.40
CA ILE A 311 -7.66 -18.84 -9.36
C ILE A 311 -8.90 -18.12 -8.84
N THR A 312 -10.03 -18.31 -9.51
CA THR A 312 -11.33 -17.77 -9.06
C THR A 312 -12.40 -18.85 -9.07
N VAL A 313 -13.48 -18.61 -8.32
CA VAL A 313 -14.63 -19.52 -8.27
C VAL A 313 -15.90 -18.73 -8.55
N ARG A 314 -16.61 -19.08 -9.61
CA ARG A 314 -17.95 -18.55 -9.89
C ARG A 314 -18.98 -19.37 -9.13
N CYS A 315 -19.58 -18.76 -8.11
CA CYS A 315 -20.53 -19.43 -7.24
C CYS A 315 -21.97 -19.25 -7.74
N HIS A 316 -22.65 -20.36 -8.01
CA HIS A 316 -24.10 -20.39 -8.25
C HIS A 316 -24.79 -21.21 -7.14
N PRO A 317 -26.04 -20.89 -6.82
CA PRO A 317 -26.88 -21.79 -6.03
C PRO A 317 -26.93 -23.19 -6.64
N ARG A 318 -27.17 -24.23 -5.83
CA ARG A 318 -27.16 -25.62 -6.29
C ARG A 318 -28.17 -25.86 -7.42
N GLU A 319 -29.34 -25.24 -7.32
CA GLU A 319 -30.40 -25.24 -8.32
C GLU A 319 -30.03 -24.53 -9.64
N ARG A 320 -28.90 -23.82 -9.69
CA ARG A 320 -28.37 -23.12 -10.87
C ARG A 320 -27.03 -23.68 -11.35
N GLY A 321 -26.73 -24.95 -11.05
CA GLY A 321 -25.54 -25.63 -11.55
C GLY A 321 -24.31 -25.55 -10.63
N GLY A 322 -24.44 -24.97 -9.44
CA GLY A 322 -23.38 -24.98 -8.43
C GLY A 322 -22.14 -24.14 -8.79
N HIS A 323 -21.03 -24.43 -8.11
CA HIS A 323 -19.80 -23.64 -8.24
C HIS A 323 -18.98 -24.10 -9.43
N VAL A 324 -18.35 -23.15 -10.12
CA VAL A 324 -17.46 -23.39 -11.25
C VAL A 324 -16.10 -22.82 -10.92
N LEU A 325 -15.06 -23.66 -10.96
CA LEU A 325 -13.68 -23.27 -10.71
C LEU A 325 -13.04 -22.77 -12.01
N ASP A 326 -12.25 -21.71 -11.91
CA ASP A 326 -11.51 -21.11 -13.01
C ASP A 326 -10.03 -21.05 -12.62
N ILE A 327 -9.21 -21.84 -13.31
CA ILE A 327 -7.78 -22.04 -13.02
C ILE A 327 -7.00 -21.59 -14.26
N PRO A 328 -6.19 -20.52 -14.15
CA PRO A 328 -5.26 -20.16 -15.22
C PRO A 328 -4.22 -21.27 -15.47
N GLU A 329 -3.85 -21.52 -16.73
CA GLU A 329 -2.82 -22.52 -17.07
C GLU A 329 -1.46 -22.23 -16.39
N ASP A 330 -1.14 -20.95 -16.19
CA ASP A 330 0.10 -20.47 -15.58
C ASP A 330 0.03 -20.26 -14.05
N PHE A 331 -0.98 -20.82 -13.37
CA PHE A 331 -1.24 -20.52 -11.95
C PHE A 331 -0.05 -20.85 -11.03
N GLN A 332 0.68 -21.94 -11.30
CA GLN A 332 1.86 -22.34 -10.53
C GLN A 332 2.97 -21.30 -10.63
N GLU A 333 3.25 -20.80 -11.84
CA GLU A 333 4.27 -19.76 -12.06
C GLU A 333 3.88 -18.43 -11.41
N ARG A 334 2.60 -18.10 -11.42
CA ARG A 334 2.08 -16.90 -10.76
C ARG A 334 2.32 -16.97 -9.26
N LEU A 335 1.98 -18.08 -8.63
CA LEU A 335 2.14 -18.24 -7.19
C LEU A 335 3.63 -18.33 -6.78
N ALA A 336 4.46 -19.02 -7.57
CA ALA A 336 5.87 -19.22 -7.26
C ALA A 336 6.69 -17.91 -7.18
N LYS A 337 6.17 -16.80 -7.70
CA LYS A 337 6.75 -15.45 -7.54
C LYS A 337 6.62 -14.89 -6.12
N PHE A 338 5.66 -15.40 -5.34
CA PHE A 338 5.33 -14.92 -3.99
C PHE A 338 5.79 -15.87 -2.88
N LEU A 339 6.03 -17.13 -3.21
CA LEU A 339 6.60 -18.12 -2.30
C LEU A 339 8.12 -17.89 -2.18
N ARG A 340 8.62 -17.83 -0.95
CA ARG A 340 10.04 -17.56 -0.63
C ARG A 340 10.84 -18.85 -0.52
#